data_AF-A0A1V5B1K2-F1
#
_entry.id   AF-A0A1V5B1K2-F1
#
_cell.length_a   1.000
_cell.length_b   1.000
_cell.length_c   1.000
_cell.angle_alpha   90.00
_cell.angle_beta   90.00
_cell.angle_gamma   90.00
#
_symmetry.space_group_name_H-M   'P 1'
#
loop_
_entity.id
_entity.type
_entity.pdbx_description
1 polymer ?
#
loop_
_entity_poly.entity_id
_entity_poly.type
_entity_poly.pdbx_seq_one_letter_code
_entity_poly.pdbx_strand_id
1 'polypeptide(L)'
;MRALFIWLAFGAAVLLALLSFSGFSMAAGPDGGGSSITVSEKSSASRPVLNLSGSSFGGFTKITVLWNPATGTATRESYLYGDSLRRESTMGVDGDGTEMAVSAEFDGMARLGVVKLSSPNATPQGTPAFEASESYYGSFKIDEKVDDCGSSIASERSVSGTGYVAVNKKVGDLLRTHEAGTGSYESEERIDTYTSYIAKSVSLSAEPEPFGAAGISANLSLPWREGVASRKEGESYIGEEYSGLTRLDKTTIVRGLGEMETEANFSGTARYRMISSEELEMDESYRGDYAISRNVELLQPSVRDPHLSVEKDGTIVYEGDRTLARYVITLENDGGKTLEPVLVRDIFPPGGVFVRSSLKHTLTSDGANWSLTHLSPGDVREIELVLDVTEYGGEELVNRVVAFGGIDGSWVSAANFSAVEINWLSCSSPGAVFISKAGEVDEAVGNHVLYSLEVENLGDRPLVATVTDRLPDGMRLISSSPAFASYEDGVITWNLIDLAPGKVETVVYGAEALWSGRFVNIAEVAARYVDGSSIEPARARSVVEVDEFEGERPRPGWQPPAWGLGEAEEIWG
;
A
#
# COMPACT_ATOMS: atom_id res chain seq x y z
N MET A 1 -33.93 -6.74 1.14
CA MET A 1 -33.43 -6.50 -0.24
C MET A 1 -31.93 -6.75 -0.40
N ARG A 2 -31.06 -6.49 0.61
CA ARG A 2 -29.65 -6.93 0.58
C ARG A 2 -29.45 -8.45 0.57
N ALA A 3 -30.33 -9.23 1.21
CA ALA A 3 -30.27 -10.70 1.19
C ALA A 3 -30.69 -11.35 -0.15
N LEU A 4 -31.39 -10.61 -1.03
CA LEU A 4 -31.92 -11.17 -2.28
C LEU A 4 -30.88 -11.21 -3.41
N PHE A 5 -29.89 -10.29 -3.37
CA PHE A 5 -28.77 -10.29 -4.32
C PHE A 5 -27.74 -11.38 -4.04
N ILE A 6 -27.50 -11.70 -2.77
CA ILE A 6 -26.59 -12.78 -2.35
C ILE A 6 -27.16 -14.16 -2.71
N TRP A 7 -28.49 -14.33 -2.59
CA TRP A 7 -29.18 -15.55 -3.03
C TRP A 7 -29.21 -15.74 -4.55
N LEU A 8 -29.11 -14.68 -5.35
CA LEU A 8 -29.04 -14.79 -6.81
C LEU A 8 -27.65 -15.19 -7.33
N ALA A 9 -26.58 -14.84 -6.61
CA ALA A 9 -25.23 -15.32 -6.88
C ALA A 9 -25.06 -16.81 -6.49
N PHE A 10 -25.63 -17.24 -5.35
CA PHE A 10 -25.58 -18.65 -4.91
C PHE A 10 -26.63 -19.57 -5.55
N GLY A 11 -27.80 -19.05 -5.90
CA GLY A 11 -28.88 -19.82 -6.53
C GLY A 11 -28.53 -20.34 -7.92
N ALA A 12 -27.62 -19.65 -8.63
CA ALA A 12 -27.06 -20.12 -9.90
C ALA A 12 -26.02 -21.24 -9.71
N ALA A 13 -25.29 -21.26 -8.58
CA ALA A 13 -24.27 -22.27 -8.30
C ALA A 13 -24.88 -23.64 -7.91
N VAL A 14 -26.03 -23.66 -7.21
CA VAL A 14 -26.69 -24.92 -6.81
C VAL A 14 -27.50 -25.54 -7.95
N LEU A 15 -28.02 -24.76 -8.91
CA LEU A 15 -28.79 -25.30 -10.03
C LEU A 15 -27.93 -25.97 -11.12
N LEU A 16 -26.62 -25.72 -11.13
CA LEU A 16 -25.67 -26.31 -12.10
C LEU A 16 -25.23 -27.74 -11.76
N ALA A 17 -25.65 -28.28 -10.61
CA ALA A 17 -25.37 -29.67 -10.21
C ALA A 17 -26.37 -30.71 -10.77
N LEU A 18 -27.43 -30.31 -11.49
CA LEU A 18 -28.51 -31.22 -11.92
C LEU A 18 -28.83 -31.24 -13.42
N LEU A 19 -28.00 -30.62 -14.27
CA LEU A 19 -28.16 -30.75 -15.72
C LEU A 19 -26.95 -31.46 -16.31
N SER A 20 -27.12 -32.75 -16.56
CA SER A 20 -26.23 -33.58 -17.35
C SER A 20 -26.01 -32.95 -18.73
N PHE A 21 -24.82 -32.41 -18.97
CA PHE A 21 -24.33 -32.13 -20.32
C PHE A 21 -22.98 -32.81 -20.53
N SER A 22 -23.03 -33.76 -21.46
CA SER A 22 -21.91 -34.44 -22.10
C SER A 22 -21.00 -33.45 -22.82
N GLY A 23 -19.70 -33.52 -22.55
CA GLY A 23 -18.66 -32.91 -23.39
C GLY A 23 -17.76 -31.91 -22.69
N PHE A 24 -17.10 -32.30 -21.59
CA PHE A 24 -15.89 -31.63 -21.11
C PHE A 24 -14.80 -32.68 -20.92
N SER A 25 -13.64 -32.45 -21.54
CA SER A 25 -12.41 -33.20 -21.28
C SER A 25 -11.46 -32.25 -20.56
N MET A 26 -11.30 -32.43 -19.25
CA MET A 26 -10.18 -31.86 -18.50
C MET A 26 -8.97 -32.77 -18.68
N ALA A 27 -7.83 -32.22 -19.10
CA ALA A 27 -6.54 -32.86 -18.93
C ALA A 27 -5.76 -32.03 -17.91
N ALA A 28 -5.61 -32.56 -16.68
CA ALA A 28 -4.65 -32.03 -15.72
C ALA A 28 -3.27 -32.60 -16.09
N GLY A 29 -2.35 -31.73 -16.50
CA GLY A 29 -0.94 -32.05 -16.59
C GLY A 29 -0.33 -32.07 -15.18
N PRO A 30 0.59 -32.99 -14.86
CA PRO A 30 1.23 -33.05 -13.56
C PRO A 30 2.41 -32.09 -13.58
N ASP A 31 2.18 -30.79 -13.41
CA ASP A 31 3.18 -29.79 -13.02
C ASP A 31 2.41 -28.51 -12.65
N GLY A 32 2.80 -27.82 -11.58
CA GLY A 32 2.13 -26.63 -11.03
C GLY A 32 2.18 -25.38 -11.91
N GLY A 33 1.76 -25.48 -13.17
CA GLY A 33 1.64 -24.37 -14.10
C GLY A 33 0.24 -23.77 -14.08
N GLY A 34 0.15 -22.44 -13.95
CA GLY A 34 -1.09 -21.69 -13.93
C GLY A 34 -2.02 -22.00 -15.11
N SER A 35 -3.32 -21.89 -14.88
CA SER A 35 -4.34 -22.11 -15.91
C SER A 35 -4.82 -20.78 -16.47
N SER A 36 -4.89 -20.65 -17.79
CA SER A 36 -5.45 -19.48 -18.46
C SER A 36 -6.58 -19.86 -19.41
N ILE A 37 -7.59 -19.00 -19.48
CA ILE A 37 -8.73 -19.09 -20.39
C ILE A 37 -8.80 -17.80 -21.18
N THR A 38 -8.85 -17.90 -22.50
CA THR A 38 -9.10 -16.77 -23.40
C THR A 38 -10.41 -16.98 -24.14
N VAL A 39 -11.28 -15.98 -24.10
CA VAL A 39 -12.56 -15.96 -24.81
C VAL A 39 -12.57 -14.77 -25.77
N SER A 40 -12.43 -15.04 -27.06
CA SER A 40 -12.56 -14.05 -28.14
C SER A 40 -13.87 -14.28 -28.92
N GLU A 41 -14.76 -13.28 -28.99
CA GLU A 41 -16.03 -13.41 -29.72
C GLU A 41 -16.39 -12.12 -30.48
N LYS A 42 -16.93 -12.30 -31.70
CA LYS A 42 -17.54 -11.23 -32.49
C LYS A 42 -18.94 -11.66 -32.88
N SER A 43 -19.95 -10.98 -32.36
CA SER A 43 -21.36 -11.26 -32.64
C SER A 43 -22.07 -10.01 -33.15
N SER A 44 -22.80 -10.14 -34.26
CA SER A 44 -23.63 -9.07 -34.83
C SER A 44 -25.02 -9.63 -35.14
N ALA A 45 -26.07 -9.03 -34.59
CA ALA A 45 -27.43 -9.50 -34.81
C ALA A 45 -28.05 -8.87 -36.07
N SER A 46 -28.14 -9.61 -37.17
CA SER A 46 -29.13 -9.36 -38.22
C SER A 46 -30.18 -10.48 -38.20
N ARG A 47 -31.42 -10.17 -37.83
CA ARG A 47 -32.53 -11.15 -37.62
C ARG A 47 -32.82 -12.01 -38.86
N PRO A 48 -33.43 -13.22 -38.73
CA PRO A 48 -33.40 -14.18 -37.61
C PRO A 48 -33.21 -15.66 -38.07
N VAL A 49 -32.66 -16.56 -37.22
CA VAL A 49 -32.87 -18.04 -37.26
C VAL A 49 -32.77 -18.63 -35.83
N LEU A 50 -33.66 -19.59 -35.49
CA LEU A 50 -34.07 -20.09 -34.15
C LEU A 50 -32.96 -20.54 -33.15
N ASN A 51 -33.23 -20.84 -31.86
CA ASN A 51 -33.89 -20.19 -30.70
C ASN A 51 -34.06 -21.22 -29.56
N LEU A 52 -33.70 -20.86 -28.33
CA LEU A 52 -34.50 -21.21 -27.15
C LEU A 52 -35.29 -19.94 -26.77
N SER A 53 -36.34 -19.61 -27.54
CA SER A 53 -37.16 -18.42 -27.32
C SER A 53 -38.38 -18.71 -26.47
N GLY A 54 -38.49 -17.98 -25.37
CA GLY A 54 -39.73 -17.25 -25.12
C GLY A 54 -39.64 -15.90 -25.84
N SER A 55 -40.54 -15.62 -26.78
CA SER A 55 -40.60 -14.34 -27.49
C SER A 55 -41.07 -13.22 -26.56
N SER A 56 -40.19 -12.26 -26.26
CA SER A 56 -40.35 -10.91 -26.82
C SER A 56 -39.01 -10.14 -26.75
N PHE A 57 -38.68 -9.47 -27.86
CA PHE A 57 -37.55 -8.54 -28.10
C PHE A 57 -36.17 -9.20 -28.35
N GLY A 58 -35.63 -8.97 -29.56
CA GLY A 58 -34.39 -9.58 -30.05
C GLY A 58 -33.14 -8.94 -29.43
N GLY A 59 -32.06 -9.71 -29.38
CA GLY A 59 -30.75 -9.31 -28.89
C GLY A 59 -29.94 -10.56 -28.49
N PHE A 60 -28.64 -10.40 -28.24
CA PHE A 60 -27.82 -11.47 -27.62
C PHE A 60 -27.84 -11.38 -26.09
N THR A 61 -27.50 -12.47 -25.42
CA THR A 61 -27.33 -12.55 -23.97
C THR A 61 -26.09 -13.39 -23.66
N LYS A 62 -25.17 -12.83 -22.89
CA LYS A 62 -23.92 -13.46 -22.47
C LYS A 62 -23.67 -13.15 -21.01
N ILE A 63 -23.28 -14.16 -20.24
CA ILE A 63 -22.95 -14.01 -18.82
C ILE A 63 -21.71 -14.88 -18.56
N THR A 64 -20.67 -14.25 -18.00
CA THR A 64 -19.47 -14.90 -17.50
C THR A 64 -19.41 -14.65 -16.00
N VAL A 65 -19.19 -15.69 -15.20
CA VAL A 65 -18.94 -15.58 -13.76
C VAL A 65 -17.71 -16.40 -13.44
N LEU A 66 -16.78 -15.81 -12.69
CA LEU A 66 -15.58 -16.46 -12.18
C LEU A 66 -15.56 -16.35 -10.67
N TRP A 67 -15.03 -17.39 -10.02
CA TRP A 67 -14.75 -17.38 -8.59
C TRP A 67 -13.42 -18.07 -8.32
N ASN A 68 -12.51 -17.36 -7.66
CA ASN A 68 -11.28 -17.93 -7.10
C ASN A 68 -11.46 -18.11 -5.58
N PRO A 69 -11.60 -19.35 -5.08
CA PRO A 69 -11.74 -19.61 -3.65
C PRO A 69 -10.47 -19.37 -2.85
N ALA A 70 -9.28 -19.44 -3.46
CA ALA A 70 -8.01 -19.26 -2.75
C ALA A 70 -7.84 -17.82 -2.27
N THR A 71 -8.27 -16.87 -3.09
CA THR A 71 -8.19 -15.44 -2.82
C THR A 71 -9.53 -14.85 -2.34
N GLY A 72 -10.65 -15.56 -2.54
CA GLY A 72 -11.98 -15.06 -2.20
C GLY A 72 -12.52 -14.02 -3.19
N THR A 73 -12.02 -14.01 -4.43
CA THR A 73 -12.41 -13.04 -5.48
C THR A 73 -13.45 -13.64 -6.40
N ALA A 74 -14.50 -12.88 -6.70
CA ALA A 74 -15.51 -13.22 -7.70
C ALA A 74 -15.69 -12.09 -8.69
N THR A 75 -15.75 -12.44 -9.98
CA THR A 75 -16.00 -11.48 -11.06
C THR A 75 -17.22 -11.89 -11.86
N ARG A 76 -17.94 -10.90 -12.35
CA ARG A 76 -19.12 -11.09 -13.18
C ARG A 76 -19.11 -10.10 -14.31
N GLU A 77 -19.37 -10.62 -15.50
CA GLU A 77 -19.56 -9.84 -16.71
C GLU A 77 -20.85 -10.33 -17.38
N SER A 78 -21.70 -9.40 -17.82
CA SER A 78 -22.90 -9.76 -18.56
C SER A 78 -23.27 -8.73 -19.60
N TYR A 79 -23.62 -9.19 -20.81
CA TYR A 79 -24.13 -8.37 -21.90
C TYR A 79 -25.51 -8.87 -22.32
N LEU A 80 -26.47 -7.96 -22.37
CA LEU A 80 -27.89 -8.22 -22.45
C LEU A 80 -28.52 -7.28 -23.47
N TYR A 81 -29.52 -7.77 -24.21
CA TYR A 81 -30.37 -6.95 -25.09
C TYR A 81 -29.58 -6.06 -26.06
N GLY A 82 -28.46 -6.54 -26.59
CA GLY A 82 -27.61 -5.77 -27.49
C GLY A 82 -27.83 -6.09 -28.96
N ASP A 83 -27.50 -5.10 -29.79
CA ASP A 83 -27.50 -5.16 -31.26
C ASP A 83 -26.13 -5.62 -31.79
N SER A 84 -25.04 -5.17 -31.16
CA SER A 84 -23.66 -5.54 -31.49
C SER A 84 -22.84 -5.86 -30.23
N LEU A 85 -21.91 -6.83 -30.33
CA LEU A 85 -20.89 -7.09 -29.31
C LEU A 85 -19.62 -7.64 -29.96
N ARG A 86 -18.52 -6.96 -29.69
CA ARG A 86 -17.17 -7.46 -29.88
C ARG A 86 -16.51 -7.52 -28.51
N ARG A 87 -16.02 -8.70 -28.12
CA ARG A 87 -15.39 -8.89 -26.80
C ARG A 87 -14.18 -9.79 -26.89
N GLU A 88 -13.16 -9.42 -26.15
CA GLU A 88 -12.05 -10.26 -25.77
C GLU A 88 -11.93 -10.24 -24.24
N SER A 89 -11.91 -11.42 -23.63
CA SER A 89 -11.68 -11.54 -22.20
C SER A 89 -10.65 -12.62 -21.95
N THR A 90 -9.64 -12.28 -21.16
CA THR A 90 -8.61 -13.21 -20.68
C THR A 90 -8.73 -13.32 -19.17
N MET A 91 -8.55 -14.54 -18.68
CA MET A 91 -8.51 -14.82 -17.26
C MET A 91 -7.40 -15.82 -16.99
N GLY A 92 -6.44 -15.44 -16.15
CA GLY A 92 -5.37 -16.29 -15.66
C GLY A 92 -5.52 -16.49 -14.16
N VAL A 93 -5.41 -17.74 -13.71
CA VAL A 93 -5.35 -18.09 -12.29
C VAL A 93 -4.06 -18.85 -12.06
N ASP A 94 -3.23 -18.33 -11.15
CA ASP A 94 -2.08 -19.02 -10.58
C ASP A 94 -2.32 -19.30 -9.10
N GLY A 95 -1.37 -19.96 -8.43
CA GLY A 95 -1.53 -20.37 -7.03
C GLY A 95 -1.71 -19.19 -6.04
N ASP A 96 -1.32 -17.98 -6.44
CA ASP A 96 -1.20 -16.82 -5.56
C ASP A 96 -2.12 -15.65 -5.93
N GLY A 97 -2.81 -15.72 -7.08
CA GLY A 97 -3.60 -14.60 -7.60
C GLY A 97 -4.53 -14.90 -8.76
N THR A 98 -5.15 -13.85 -9.28
CA THR A 98 -6.00 -13.89 -10.48
C THR A 98 -5.84 -12.62 -11.29
N GLU A 99 -5.50 -12.77 -12.56
CA GLU A 99 -5.46 -11.68 -13.52
C GLU A 99 -6.65 -11.83 -14.48
N MET A 100 -7.45 -10.77 -14.58
CA MET A 100 -8.57 -10.67 -15.50
C MET A 100 -8.37 -9.43 -16.36
N ALA A 101 -8.58 -9.59 -17.67
CA ALA A 101 -8.72 -8.46 -18.58
C ALA A 101 -9.98 -8.64 -19.43
N VAL A 102 -10.69 -7.54 -19.63
CA VAL A 102 -11.88 -7.43 -20.47
C VAL A 102 -11.68 -6.26 -21.41
N SER A 103 -11.81 -6.51 -22.70
CA SER A 103 -11.95 -5.50 -23.73
C SER A 103 -13.25 -5.76 -24.47
N ALA A 104 -14.19 -4.83 -24.41
CA ALA A 104 -15.52 -4.98 -24.98
C ALA A 104 -15.99 -3.70 -25.67
N GLU A 105 -16.59 -3.86 -26.83
CA GLU A 105 -17.29 -2.82 -27.59
C GLU A 105 -18.69 -3.34 -27.90
N PHE A 106 -19.73 -2.65 -27.45
CA PHE A 106 -21.10 -3.12 -27.56
C PHE A 106 -22.11 -2.00 -27.72
N ASP A 107 -23.22 -2.34 -28.36
CA ASP A 107 -24.47 -1.58 -28.37
C ASP A 107 -25.52 -2.40 -27.63
N GLY A 108 -25.95 -1.96 -26.45
CA GLY A 108 -26.90 -2.72 -25.61
C GLY A 108 -26.74 -2.46 -24.12
N MET A 109 -27.02 -3.47 -23.29
CA MET A 109 -26.78 -3.41 -21.85
C MET A 109 -25.53 -4.20 -21.47
N ALA A 110 -24.70 -3.64 -20.60
CA ALA A 110 -23.64 -4.38 -19.92
C ALA A 110 -23.72 -4.21 -18.41
N ARG A 111 -23.35 -5.26 -17.67
CA ARG A 111 -23.06 -5.18 -16.24
C ARG A 111 -21.76 -5.90 -15.93
N LEU A 112 -20.87 -5.18 -15.28
CA LEU A 112 -19.60 -5.69 -14.79
C LEU A 112 -19.60 -5.58 -13.26
N GLY A 113 -18.90 -6.48 -12.60
CA GLY A 113 -18.74 -6.43 -11.16
C GLY A 113 -17.63 -7.32 -10.66
N VAL A 114 -16.99 -6.84 -9.60
CA VAL A 114 -15.87 -7.49 -8.92
C VAL A 114 -16.15 -7.44 -7.43
N VAL A 115 -16.00 -8.57 -6.75
CA VAL A 115 -16.09 -8.64 -5.29
C VAL A 115 -14.88 -9.39 -4.77
N LYS A 116 -14.14 -8.74 -3.88
CA LYS A 116 -13.04 -9.33 -3.11
C LYS A 116 -13.48 -9.44 -1.66
N LEU A 117 -13.57 -10.66 -1.15
CA LEU A 117 -13.85 -10.87 0.27
C LEU A 117 -12.66 -10.42 1.13
N SER A 118 -12.92 -9.97 2.35
CA SER A 118 -11.88 -9.53 3.30
C SER A 118 -11.00 -10.67 3.80
N SER A 119 -11.48 -11.91 3.70
CA SER A 119 -10.66 -13.11 3.77
C SER A 119 -11.31 -14.22 2.93
N PRO A 120 -10.56 -15.24 2.50
CA PRO A 120 -11.10 -16.34 1.69
C PRO A 120 -12.28 -17.07 2.36
N ASN A 121 -12.34 -17.07 3.70
CA ASN A 121 -13.37 -17.71 4.51
C ASN A 121 -14.44 -16.74 5.03
N ALA A 122 -14.40 -15.47 4.65
CA ALA A 122 -15.36 -14.47 5.14
C ALA A 122 -16.78 -14.81 4.65
N THR A 123 -17.76 -14.63 5.54
CA THR A 123 -19.17 -14.78 5.14
C THR A 123 -19.63 -13.56 4.34
N PRO A 124 -20.59 -13.71 3.40
CA PRO A 124 -21.10 -12.61 2.56
C PRO A 124 -21.80 -11.46 3.32
N GLN A 125 -21.88 -11.52 4.65
CA GLN A 125 -22.53 -10.50 5.48
C GLN A 125 -21.56 -9.38 5.91
N GLY A 126 -20.24 -9.61 5.86
CA GLY A 126 -19.24 -8.59 6.17
C GLY A 126 -19.00 -7.61 5.00
N THR A 127 -18.42 -6.43 5.29
CA THR A 127 -17.98 -5.50 4.25
C THR A 127 -16.83 -6.14 3.45
N PRO A 128 -16.97 -6.33 2.13
CA PRO A 128 -15.89 -6.87 1.30
C PRO A 128 -14.68 -5.92 1.26
N ALA A 129 -13.48 -6.46 1.07
CA ALA A 129 -12.28 -5.64 0.89
C ALA A 129 -12.37 -4.77 -0.38
N PHE A 130 -13.03 -5.26 -1.43
CA PHE A 130 -13.35 -4.49 -2.62
C PHE A 130 -14.69 -4.90 -3.21
N GLU A 131 -15.50 -3.93 -3.61
CA GLU A 131 -16.75 -4.14 -4.33
C GLU A 131 -16.84 -3.13 -5.46
N ALA A 132 -16.90 -3.61 -6.70
CA ALA A 132 -17.22 -2.81 -7.88
C ALA A 132 -18.52 -3.31 -8.50
N SER A 133 -19.42 -2.37 -8.80
CA SER A 133 -20.65 -2.66 -9.55
C SER A 133 -20.84 -1.60 -10.62
N GLU A 134 -20.97 -2.06 -11.85
CA GLU A 134 -21.07 -1.21 -13.03
C GLU A 134 -22.26 -1.63 -13.88
N SER A 135 -22.96 -0.65 -14.44
CA SER A 135 -24.09 -0.86 -15.34
C SER A 135 -24.08 0.18 -16.44
N TYR A 136 -24.13 -0.30 -17.67
CA TYR A 136 -24.10 0.49 -18.88
C TYR A 136 -25.30 0.15 -19.74
N TYR A 137 -25.89 1.15 -20.37
CA TYR A 137 -26.92 1.00 -21.38
C TYR A 137 -26.70 2.02 -22.48
N GLY A 138 -26.44 1.56 -23.70
CA GLY A 138 -26.10 2.42 -24.83
C GLY A 138 -24.95 1.82 -25.64
N SER A 139 -24.13 2.69 -26.21
CA SER A 139 -22.98 2.33 -27.04
C SER A 139 -21.71 2.65 -26.27
N PHE A 140 -20.95 1.61 -25.88
CA PHE A 140 -19.75 1.77 -25.06
C PHE A 140 -18.60 0.91 -25.53
N LYS A 141 -17.40 1.43 -25.31
CA LYS A 141 -16.14 0.70 -25.32
C LYS A 141 -15.61 0.66 -23.88
N ILE A 142 -15.27 -0.53 -23.39
CA ILE A 142 -14.78 -0.80 -22.04
C ILE A 142 -13.49 -1.60 -22.16
N ASP A 143 -12.45 -1.12 -21.51
CA ASP A 143 -11.22 -1.84 -21.24
C ASP A 143 -11.02 -1.89 -19.71
N GLU A 144 -11.13 -3.06 -19.10
CA GLU A 144 -11.00 -3.26 -17.64
C GLU A 144 -9.98 -4.35 -17.36
N LYS A 145 -9.05 -4.08 -16.44
CA LYS A 145 -8.07 -5.02 -15.92
C LYS A 145 -8.22 -5.12 -14.40
N VAL A 146 -8.18 -6.33 -13.89
CA VAL A 146 -8.23 -6.63 -12.45
C VAL A 146 -7.14 -7.63 -12.13
N ASP A 147 -6.33 -7.30 -11.13
CA ASP A 147 -5.21 -8.11 -10.68
C ASP A 147 -5.32 -8.29 -9.17
N ASP A 148 -5.53 -9.53 -8.76
CA ASP A 148 -5.78 -9.93 -7.38
C ASP A 148 -4.59 -10.76 -6.88
N CYS A 149 -4.06 -10.42 -5.69
CA CYS A 149 -3.04 -11.22 -5.02
C CYS A 149 -3.23 -11.15 -3.50
N GLY A 150 -3.23 -12.32 -2.85
CA GLY A 150 -3.39 -12.41 -1.39
C GLY A 150 -4.69 -11.76 -0.91
N SER A 151 -4.60 -10.70 -0.11
CA SER A 151 -5.73 -9.89 0.36
C SER A 151 -5.95 -8.61 -0.44
N SER A 152 -5.05 -8.29 -1.36
CA SER A 152 -5.03 -7.06 -2.16
C SER A 152 -5.61 -7.25 -3.56
N ILE A 153 -6.11 -6.16 -4.13
CA ILE A 153 -6.58 -6.07 -5.52
C ILE A 153 -6.22 -4.72 -6.13
N ALA A 154 -5.78 -4.75 -7.39
CA ALA A 154 -5.60 -3.60 -8.25
C ALA A 154 -6.59 -3.68 -9.41
N SER A 155 -7.23 -2.55 -9.73
CA SER A 155 -8.19 -2.43 -10.82
C SER A 155 -7.84 -1.23 -11.67
N GLU A 156 -7.79 -1.42 -12.98
CA GLU A 156 -7.65 -0.38 -13.99
C GLU A 156 -8.83 -0.44 -14.95
N ARG A 157 -9.39 0.71 -15.30
CA ARG A 157 -10.59 0.80 -16.12
C ARG A 157 -10.48 2.01 -17.02
N SER A 158 -10.80 1.83 -18.31
CA SER A 158 -11.01 2.88 -19.29
C SER A 158 -12.34 2.61 -19.99
N VAL A 159 -13.25 3.58 -19.97
CA VAL A 159 -14.56 3.49 -20.61
C VAL A 159 -14.84 4.75 -21.39
N SER A 160 -15.39 4.59 -22.59
CA SER A 160 -15.92 5.71 -23.39
C SER A 160 -17.22 5.30 -24.08
N GLY A 161 -18.15 6.23 -24.23
CA GLY A 161 -19.40 5.97 -24.94
C GLY A 161 -20.50 6.97 -24.67
N THR A 162 -21.70 6.60 -25.10
CA THR A 162 -22.92 7.38 -24.92
C THR A 162 -24.04 6.49 -24.41
N GLY A 163 -24.75 6.94 -23.40
CA GLY A 163 -25.85 6.19 -22.82
C GLY A 163 -26.08 6.47 -21.35
N TYR A 164 -26.75 5.54 -20.67
CA TYR A 164 -26.88 5.51 -19.23
C TYR A 164 -25.71 4.78 -18.59
N VAL A 165 -25.16 5.37 -17.52
CA VAL A 165 -24.10 4.80 -16.70
C VAL A 165 -24.53 4.83 -15.24
N ALA A 166 -24.22 3.75 -14.52
CA ALA A 166 -24.22 3.71 -13.07
C ALA A 166 -23.06 2.86 -12.57
N VAL A 167 -22.12 3.50 -11.89
CA VAL A 167 -20.91 2.90 -11.35
C VAL A 167 -20.86 3.21 -9.86
N ASN A 168 -20.56 2.22 -9.04
CA ASN A 168 -20.26 2.41 -7.64
C ASN A 168 -19.20 1.40 -7.23
N LYS A 169 -18.08 1.90 -6.72
CA LYS A 169 -16.98 1.09 -6.20
C LYS A 169 -16.63 1.49 -4.78
N LYS A 170 -16.18 0.50 -4.01
CA LYS A 170 -15.77 0.65 -2.61
C LYS A 170 -14.52 -0.16 -2.36
N VAL A 171 -13.60 0.42 -1.59
CA VAL A 171 -12.47 -0.26 -0.97
C VAL A 171 -12.77 -0.35 0.51
N GLY A 172 -13.26 -1.50 0.96
CA GLY A 172 -13.78 -1.67 2.32
C GLY A 172 -14.80 -0.58 2.70
N ASP A 173 -14.62 -0.04 3.89
CA ASP A 173 -15.30 1.17 4.38
C ASP A 173 -14.43 2.43 4.27
N LEU A 174 -13.27 2.31 3.61
CA LEU A 174 -12.22 3.32 3.54
C LEU A 174 -12.43 4.29 2.38
N LEU A 175 -12.57 3.76 1.16
CA LEU A 175 -12.69 4.57 -0.04
C LEU A 175 -13.98 4.26 -0.79
N ARG A 176 -14.52 5.27 -1.46
CA ARG A 176 -15.68 5.14 -2.34
C ARG A 176 -15.59 6.06 -3.54
N THR A 177 -15.97 5.55 -4.70
CA THR A 177 -16.14 6.30 -5.94
C THR A 177 -17.47 5.91 -6.56
N HIS A 178 -18.20 6.87 -7.12
CA HIS A 178 -19.49 6.61 -7.76
C HIS A 178 -19.80 7.62 -8.85
N GLU A 179 -20.54 7.17 -9.85
CA GLU A 179 -20.98 7.94 -11.01
C GLU A 179 -22.36 7.45 -11.45
N ALA A 180 -23.24 8.36 -11.83
CA ALA A 180 -24.50 8.00 -12.46
C ALA A 180 -25.08 9.13 -13.31
N GLY A 181 -25.59 8.82 -14.49
CA GLY A 181 -26.23 9.80 -15.37
C GLY A 181 -26.52 9.28 -16.76
N THR A 182 -26.88 10.19 -17.67
CA THR A 182 -27.13 9.90 -19.09
C THR A 182 -26.44 10.91 -20.00
N GLY A 183 -25.87 10.43 -21.11
CA GLY A 183 -25.28 11.26 -22.17
C GLY A 183 -23.89 10.75 -22.54
N SER A 184 -22.97 11.65 -22.92
CA SER A 184 -21.59 11.25 -23.19
C SER A 184 -20.83 10.99 -21.88
N TYR A 185 -19.93 10.01 -21.94
CA TYR A 185 -19.18 9.56 -20.79
C TYR A 185 -17.83 9.00 -21.22
N GLU A 186 -16.78 9.50 -20.60
CA GLU A 186 -15.42 9.00 -20.68
C GLU A 186 -14.82 8.96 -19.27
N SER A 187 -14.22 7.84 -18.89
CA SER A 187 -13.63 7.66 -17.57
C SER A 187 -12.43 6.74 -17.62
N GLU A 188 -11.33 7.20 -17.04
CA GLU A 188 -10.17 6.39 -16.70
C GLU A 188 -10.06 6.33 -15.18
N GLU A 189 -9.91 5.13 -14.62
CA GLU A 189 -9.85 4.93 -13.18
C GLU A 189 -8.86 3.82 -12.83
N ARG A 190 -7.97 4.10 -11.88
CA ARG A 190 -7.07 3.13 -11.27
C ARG A 190 -7.32 3.11 -9.77
N ILE A 191 -7.56 1.92 -9.23
CA ILE A 191 -7.75 1.68 -7.80
C ILE A 191 -6.73 0.65 -7.34
N ASP A 192 -5.99 0.97 -6.28
CA ASP A 192 -5.13 0.01 -5.60
C ASP A 192 -5.55 -0.05 -4.13
N THR A 193 -6.07 -1.20 -3.72
CA THR A 193 -6.61 -1.38 -2.37
C THR A 193 -5.52 -1.50 -1.31
N TYR A 194 -4.31 -1.92 -1.70
CA TYR A 194 -3.21 -2.09 -0.75
C TYR A 194 -2.71 -0.73 -0.25
N THR A 195 -2.50 0.20 -1.18
CA THR A 195 -2.08 1.57 -0.85
C THR A 195 -3.24 2.51 -0.54
N SER A 196 -4.50 2.05 -0.66
CA SER A 196 -5.69 2.91 -0.59
C SER A 196 -5.59 4.08 -1.60
N TYR A 197 -5.31 3.73 -2.85
CA TYR A 197 -5.13 4.65 -3.96
C TYR A 197 -6.37 4.70 -4.85
N ILE A 198 -6.76 5.90 -5.29
CA ILE A 198 -7.66 6.10 -6.43
C ILE A 198 -7.05 7.18 -7.31
N ALA A 199 -6.80 6.90 -8.59
CA ALA A 199 -6.61 7.93 -9.60
C ALA A 199 -7.74 7.85 -10.62
N LYS A 200 -8.36 8.98 -10.88
CA LYS A 200 -9.58 9.04 -11.68
C LYS A 200 -9.57 10.28 -12.56
N SER A 201 -9.86 10.08 -13.84
CA SER A 201 -10.14 11.12 -14.82
C SER A 201 -11.52 10.85 -15.38
N VAL A 202 -12.40 11.85 -15.39
CA VAL A 202 -13.77 11.72 -15.89
C VAL A 202 -14.16 12.94 -16.70
N SER A 203 -14.71 12.70 -17.88
CA SER A 203 -15.37 13.69 -18.73
C SER A 203 -16.79 13.22 -19.02
N LEU A 204 -17.78 14.06 -18.74
CA LEU A 204 -19.18 13.73 -18.95
C LEU A 204 -20.01 14.93 -19.40
N SER A 205 -20.99 14.68 -20.26
CA SER A 205 -22.00 15.66 -20.67
C SER A 205 -23.40 15.06 -20.52
N ALA A 206 -24.34 15.86 -20.02
CA ALA A 206 -25.72 15.41 -19.88
C ALA A 206 -26.45 15.54 -21.22
N GLU A 207 -26.90 14.41 -21.76
CA GLU A 207 -27.72 14.37 -22.96
C GLU A 207 -28.90 13.40 -22.77
N PRO A 208 -30.09 13.68 -23.35
CA PRO A 208 -31.20 12.76 -23.31
C PRO A 208 -30.91 11.50 -24.14
N GLU A 209 -31.05 10.34 -23.52
CA GLU A 209 -30.77 9.05 -24.15
C GLU A 209 -32.06 8.26 -24.39
N PRO A 210 -32.33 7.80 -25.63
CA PRO A 210 -33.46 6.95 -25.90
C PRO A 210 -33.25 5.58 -25.24
N PHE A 211 -34.16 5.22 -24.35
CA PHE A 211 -34.24 3.92 -23.71
C PHE A 211 -35.38 3.10 -24.30
N GLY A 212 -35.04 1.92 -24.82
CA GLY A 212 -35.98 0.92 -25.30
C GLY A 212 -35.79 -0.40 -24.56
N ALA A 213 -36.80 -0.85 -23.81
CA ALA A 213 -36.84 -2.19 -23.23
C ALA A 213 -38.26 -2.73 -23.17
N ALA A 214 -38.44 -4.01 -23.50
CA ALA A 214 -39.73 -4.73 -23.41
C ALA A 214 -40.93 -4.01 -24.09
N GLY A 215 -40.68 -3.27 -25.18
CA GLY A 215 -41.71 -2.53 -25.92
C GLY A 215 -42.08 -1.16 -25.32
N ILE A 216 -41.39 -0.72 -24.28
CA ILE A 216 -41.49 0.63 -23.72
C ILE A 216 -40.35 1.46 -24.29
N SER A 217 -40.68 2.61 -24.88
CA SER A 217 -39.71 3.65 -25.24
C SER A 217 -39.86 4.86 -24.31
N ALA A 218 -38.75 5.34 -23.78
CA ALA A 218 -38.67 6.54 -22.97
C ALA A 218 -37.38 7.29 -23.30
N ASN A 219 -37.34 8.61 -23.15
CA ASN A 219 -36.09 9.35 -23.16
C ASN A 219 -35.65 9.53 -21.71
N LEU A 220 -34.54 8.90 -21.33
CA LEU A 220 -33.92 9.11 -20.04
C LEU A 220 -33.11 10.41 -20.12
N SER A 221 -33.42 11.35 -19.23
CA SER A 221 -32.67 12.59 -19.08
C SER A 221 -32.35 12.75 -17.60
N LEU A 222 -31.26 12.10 -17.19
CA LEU A 222 -30.78 12.12 -15.82
C LEU A 222 -29.54 13.01 -15.77
N PRO A 223 -29.56 14.12 -15.01
CA PRO A 223 -28.36 14.90 -14.81
C PRO A 223 -27.32 14.05 -14.09
N TRP A 224 -26.05 14.29 -14.40
CA TRP A 224 -24.96 13.50 -13.86
C TRP A 224 -24.77 13.75 -12.36
N ARG A 225 -24.34 12.69 -11.67
CA ARG A 225 -23.82 12.68 -10.32
C ARG A 225 -22.49 11.97 -10.32
N GLU A 226 -21.55 12.48 -9.55
CA GLU A 226 -20.22 11.91 -9.37
C GLU A 226 -19.75 12.18 -7.95
N GLY A 227 -18.89 11.33 -7.40
CA GLY A 227 -18.19 11.68 -6.17
C GLY A 227 -17.16 10.66 -5.74
N VAL A 228 -16.20 11.14 -4.97
CA VAL A 228 -15.11 10.38 -4.37
C VAL A 228 -15.06 10.70 -2.88
N ALA A 229 -14.83 9.69 -2.06
CA ALA A 229 -14.67 9.87 -0.63
C ALA A 229 -13.59 8.95 -0.07
N SER A 230 -12.85 9.48 0.90
CA SER A 230 -11.88 8.78 1.73
C SER A 230 -12.27 8.94 3.20
N ARG A 231 -12.18 7.87 3.98
CA ARG A 231 -12.60 7.83 5.37
C ARG A 231 -11.66 6.94 6.19
N LYS A 232 -11.18 7.48 7.30
CA LYS A 232 -10.56 6.72 8.38
C LYS A 232 -11.48 6.77 9.59
N GLU A 233 -12.04 5.62 9.98
CA GLU A 233 -13.09 5.58 11.01
C GLU A 233 -12.61 6.19 12.34
N GLY A 234 -13.37 7.15 12.87
CA GLY A 234 -13.05 7.84 14.12
C GLY A 234 -11.97 8.93 14.00
N GLU A 235 -11.29 9.05 12.86
CA GLU A 235 -10.16 9.97 12.68
C GLU A 235 -10.44 11.04 11.63
N SER A 236 -10.79 10.65 10.40
CA SER A 236 -10.89 11.61 9.30
C SER A 236 -11.91 11.23 8.23
N TYR A 237 -12.37 12.25 7.50
CA TYR A 237 -13.20 12.12 6.31
C TYR A 237 -12.85 13.22 5.32
N ILE A 238 -12.63 12.85 4.06
CA ILE A 238 -12.47 13.75 2.93
C ILE A 238 -13.47 13.30 1.86
N GLY A 239 -14.39 14.16 1.47
CA GLY A 239 -15.41 13.81 0.49
C GLY A 239 -15.69 14.94 -0.49
N GLU A 240 -15.94 14.56 -1.73
CA GLU A 240 -16.45 15.43 -2.77
C GLU A 240 -17.65 14.79 -3.47
N GLU A 241 -18.68 15.59 -3.69
CA GLU A 241 -19.91 15.19 -4.35
C GLU A 241 -20.31 16.23 -5.38
N TYR A 242 -20.50 15.78 -6.62
CA TYR A 242 -21.02 16.58 -7.71
C TYR A 242 -22.40 16.08 -8.09
N SER A 243 -23.34 17.00 -8.29
CA SER A 243 -24.74 16.66 -8.55
C SER A 243 -25.43 17.67 -9.43
N GLY A 244 -26.46 17.20 -10.15
CA GLY A 244 -27.19 18.05 -11.09
C GLY A 244 -26.29 18.53 -12.24
N LEU A 245 -25.29 17.72 -12.60
CA LEU A 245 -24.26 18.09 -13.56
C LEU A 245 -24.81 18.03 -14.99
N THR A 246 -24.52 19.07 -15.77
CA THR A 246 -24.70 19.09 -17.22
C THR A 246 -23.38 18.92 -17.98
N ARG A 247 -22.25 19.28 -17.34
CA ARG A 247 -20.89 19.05 -17.83
C ARG A 247 -19.95 18.88 -16.63
N LEU A 248 -18.98 17.97 -16.74
CA LEU A 248 -17.86 17.83 -15.81
C LEU A 248 -16.64 17.33 -16.59
N ASP A 249 -15.52 18.01 -16.44
CA ASP A 249 -14.18 17.50 -16.74
C ASP A 249 -13.39 17.54 -15.44
N LYS A 250 -12.94 16.39 -14.94
CA LYS A 250 -12.37 16.30 -13.59
C LYS A 250 -11.29 15.23 -13.50
N THR A 251 -10.22 15.56 -12.78
CA THR A 251 -9.21 14.63 -12.31
C THR A 251 -9.22 14.59 -10.77
N THR A 252 -9.03 13.41 -10.20
CA THR A 252 -8.90 13.22 -8.75
C THR A 252 -7.91 12.13 -8.45
N ILE A 253 -7.02 12.43 -7.51
CA ILE A 253 -6.04 11.48 -6.99
C ILE A 253 -6.21 11.43 -5.47
N VAL A 254 -6.51 10.25 -4.95
CA VAL A 254 -6.54 9.93 -3.53
C VAL A 254 -5.30 9.10 -3.22
N ARG A 255 -4.44 9.62 -2.36
CA ARG A 255 -3.19 8.97 -1.93
C ARG A 255 -3.32 8.57 -0.46
N GLY A 256 -3.65 7.31 -0.20
CA GLY A 256 -3.94 6.83 1.14
C GLY A 256 -5.25 7.39 1.70
N LEU A 257 -5.35 7.50 3.03
CA LEU A 257 -6.59 7.92 3.69
C LEU A 257 -6.62 9.40 4.09
N GLY A 258 -5.50 10.11 3.93
CA GLY A 258 -5.32 11.49 4.40
C GLY A 258 -5.05 12.53 3.32
N GLU A 259 -4.86 12.12 2.07
CA GLU A 259 -4.50 13.01 0.96
C GLU A 259 -5.48 12.89 -0.22
N MET A 260 -5.96 14.03 -0.72
CA MET A 260 -6.82 14.10 -1.91
C MET A 260 -6.53 15.36 -2.71
N GLU A 261 -6.20 15.17 -3.99
CA GLU A 261 -5.95 16.20 -4.98
C GLU A 261 -7.03 16.15 -6.07
N THR A 262 -7.64 17.29 -6.39
CA THR A 262 -8.73 17.38 -7.37
C THR A 262 -8.55 18.62 -8.24
N GLU A 263 -8.70 18.45 -9.56
CA GLU A 263 -8.95 19.53 -10.51
C GLU A 263 -10.29 19.27 -11.21
N ALA A 264 -11.23 20.21 -11.17
CA ALA A 264 -12.57 20.04 -11.71
C ALA A 264 -13.06 21.29 -12.44
N ASN A 265 -13.58 21.13 -13.65
CA ASN A 265 -14.33 22.11 -14.42
C ASN A 265 -15.75 21.59 -14.64
N PHE A 266 -16.75 22.22 -14.04
CA PHE A 266 -18.10 21.68 -14.02
C PHE A 266 -19.18 22.75 -14.18
N SER A 267 -20.34 22.28 -14.64
CA SER A 267 -21.60 23.01 -14.67
C SER A 267 -22.63 22.20 -13.88
N GLY A 268 -23.02 22.69 -12.70
CA GLY A 268 -23.89 21.95 -11.78
C GLY A 268 -23.69 22.38 -10.34
N THR A 269 -23.67 21.42 -9.41
CA THR A 269 -23.40 21.66 -8.00
C THR A 269 -22.27 20.77 -7.52
N ALA A 270 -21.24 21.34 -6.88
CA ALA A 270 -20.22 20.61 -6.14
C ALA A 270 -20.39 20.86 -4.63
N ARG A 271 -20.08 19.84 -3.83
CA ARG A 271 -20.01 19.92 -2.37
C ARG A 271 -18.73 19.23 -1.91
N TYR A 272 -17.96 19.89 -1.06
CA TYR A 272 -16.75 19.36 -0.46
C TYR A 272 -16.93 19.30 1.05
N ARG A 273 -16.60 18.18 1.66
CA ARG A 273 -16.69 18.00 3.11
C ARG A 273 -15.41 17.39 3.66
N MET A 274 -14.92 17.95 4.75
CA MET A 274 -13.74 17.49 5.46
C MET A 274 -14.03 17.43 6.95
N ILE A 275 -13.61 16.36 7.60
CA ILE A 275 -13.70 16.18 9.06
C ILE A 275 -12.37 15.62 9.53
N SER A 276 -11.81 16.18 10.60
CA SER A 276 -10.66 15.63 11.33
C SER A 276 -10.97 15.58 12.83
N SER A 277 -10.41 14.61 13.54
CA SER A 277 -10.55 14.43 14.99
C SER A 277 -10.04 15.63 15.81
N GLU A 278 -9.21 16.51 15.22
CA GLU A 278 -8.67 17.73 15.82
C GLU A 278 -9.59 18.97 15.70
N GLU A 279 -10.92 18.77 15.76
CA GLU A 279 -11.96 19.82 15.68
C GLU A 279 -12.10 20.55 14.32
N LEU A 280 -11.49 20.06 13.24
CA LEU A 280 -11.69 20.62 11.91
C LEU A 280 -12.91 19.99 11.23
N GLU A 281 -14.00 20.75 11.08
CA GLU A 281 -15.11 20.41 10.19
C GLU A 281 -15.28 21.52 9.15
N MET A 282 -15.26 21.14 7.87
CA MET A 282 -15.46 22.04 6.74
C MET A 282 -16.52 21.45 5.80
N ASP A 283 -17.45 22.27 5.35
CA ASP A 283 -18.50 21.91 4.38
C ASP A 283 -18.74 23.10 3.45
N GLU A 284 -18.39 22.93 2.19
CA GLU A 284 -18.46 23.96 1.16
C GLU A 284 -19.35 23.49 0.01
N SER A 285 -20.12 24.41 -0.59
CA SER A 285 -20.90 24.10 -1.78
C SER A 285 -20.83 25.21 -2.82
N TYR A 286 -20.64 24.81 -4.08
CA TYR A 286 -20.52 25.68 -5.24
C TYR A 286 -21.57 25.28 -6.27
N ARG A 287 -22.34 26.25 -6.79
CA ARG A 287 -23.41 25.98 -7.75
C ARG A 287 -23.38 26.95 -8.93
N GLY A 288 -23.27 26.40 -10.13
CA GLY A 288 -23.10 27.15 -11.38
C GLY A 288 -21.96 26.55 -12.21
N ASP A 289 -21.29 27.41 -12.98
CA ASP A 289 -20.12 27.06 -13.77
C ASP A 289 -18.84 27.46 -13.01
N TYR A 290 -18.02 26.47 -12.65
CA TYR A 290 -16.80 26.69 -11.88
C TYR A 290 -15.63 25.86 -12.41
N ALA A 291 -14.42 26.39 -12.20
CA ALA A 291 -13.18 25.64 -12.24
C ALA A 291 -12.57 25.69 -10.83
N ILE A 292 -12.27 24.52 -10.26
CA ILE A 292 -11.78 24.35 -8.89
C ILE A 292 -10.53 23.48 -8.93
N SER A 293 -9.50 23.88 -8.19
CA SER A 293 -8.31 23.07 -7.90
C SER A 293 -8.14 23.01 -6.38
N ARG A 294 -7.97 21.81 -5.84
CA ARG A 294 -7.86 21.54 -4.39
C ARG A 294 -6.77 20.50 -4.15
N ASN A 295 -5.95 20.76 -3.14
CA ASN A 295 -5.08 19.76 -2.53
C ASN A 295 -5.38 19.74 -1.02
N VAL A 296 -5.67 18.55 -0.49
CA VAL A 296 -6.01 18.30 0.91
C VAL A 296 -5.02 17.30 1.48
N GLU A 297 -4.40 17.65 2.61
CA GLU A 297 -3.49 16.79 3.38
C GLU A 297 -3.87 16.89 4.87
N LEU A 298 -4.25 15.79 5.52
CA LEU A 298 -4.77 15.74 6.90
C LEU A 298 -3.78 15.23 7.97
N LEU A 299 -2.47 15.33 7.73
CA LEU A 299 -1.47 14.49 8.42
C LEU A 299 -0.50 15.29 9.31
N GLN A 300 -0.17 14.74 10.49
CA GLN A 300 0.90 15.22 11.37
C GLN A 300 2.06 14.19 11.36
N PRO A 301 3.16 14.45 10.64
CA PRO A 301 4.27 13.51 10.59
C PRO A 301 5.07 13.52 11.90
N SER A 302 5.59 12.38 12.32
CA SER A 302 6.49 12.25 13.49
C SER A 302 7.86 12.87 13.22
N VAL A 303 8.28 12.86 11.95
CA VAL A 303 9.54 13.42 11.45
C VAL A 303 9.24 14.48 10.39
N ARG A 304 9.85 15.66 10.51
CA ARG A 304 9.60 16.78 9.57
C ARG A 304 10.15 16.49 8.17
N ASP A 305 11.31 15.85 8.11
CA ASP A 305 11.97 15.48 6.86
C ASP A 305 11.36 14.21 6.26
N PRO A 306 11.53 13.95 4.96
CA PRO A 306 11.10 12.69 4.35
C PRO A 306 11.81 11.52 5.05
N HIS A 307 11.02 10.57 5.55
CA HIS A 307 11.52 9.44 6.31
C HIS A 307 10.66 8.22 6.04
N LEU A 308 11.31 7.07 5.98
CA LEU A 308 10.68 5.77 5.79
C LEU A 308 11.19 4.90 6.92
N SER A 309 10.30 4.32 7.70
CA SER A 309 10.60 3.29 8.68
C SER A 309 10.20 1.92 8.13
N VAL A 310 10.99 0.90 8.49
CA VAL A 310 10.69 -0.49 8.18
C VAL A 310 10.87 -1.31 9.45
N GLU A 311 9.83 -2.03 9.84
CA GLU A 311 9.86 -3.06 10.86
C GLU A 311 9.70 -4.44 10.23
N LYS A 312 10.28 -5.44 10.86
CA LYS A 312 10.15 -6.83 10.41
C LYS A 312 10.11 -7.77 11.59
N ASP A 313 8.97 -8.43 11.76
CA ASP A 313 8.74 -9.40 12.81
C ASP A 313 8.56 -10.79 12.24
N GLY A 314 9.25 -11.77 12.82
CA GLY A 314 9.22 -13.16 12.41
C GLY A 314 8.71 -14.07 13.51
N THR A 315 7.92 -15.06 13.12
CA THR A 315 7.44 -16.14 14.02
C THR A 315 7.55 -17.49 13.33
N ILE A 316 7.78 -18.55 14.10
CA ILE A 316 7.82 -19.93 13.59
C ILE A 316 6.50 -20.62 13.91
N VAL A 317 5.95 -21.32 12.92
CA VAL A 317 4.75 -22.14 13.03
C VAL A 317 5.06 -23.54 12.52
N TYR A 318 4.77 -24.55 13.35
CA TYR A 318 4.93 -25.95 13.00
C TYR A 318 3.60 -26.52 12.48
N GLU A 319 3.59 -26.96 11.21
CA GLU A 319 2.42 -27.53 10.53
C GLU A 319 2.71 -28.98 10.10
N GLY A 320 2.51 -29.93 11.01
CA GLY A 320 2.87 -31.33 10.79
C GLY A 320 4.39 -31.50 10.71
N ASP A 321 4.87 -32.01 9.57
CA ASP A 321 6.30 -32.17 9.29
C ASP A 321 6.93 -30.91 8.68
N ARG A 322 6.14 -29.86 8.41
CA ARG A 322 6.64 -28.61 7.83
C ARG A 322 6.88 -27.56 8.91
N THR A 323 7.99 -26.84 8.78
CA THR A 323 8.29 -25.66 9.60
C THR A 323 8.12 -24.41 8.73
N LEU A 324 7.15 -23.55 9.08
CA LEU A 324 6.86 -22.32 8.35
C LEU A 324 7.35 -21.12 9.16
N ALA A 325 8.11 -20.24 8.51
CA ALA A 325 8.44 -18.92 9.02
C ALA A 325 7.43 -17.90 8.48
N ARG A 326 6.74 -17.21 9.37
CA ARG A 326 5.80 -16.14 9.04
C ARG A 326 6.41 -14.81 9.42
N TYR A 327 6.52 -13.93 8.44
CA TYR A 327 7.04 -12.59 8.60
C TYR A 327 5.96 -11.55 8.34
N VAL A 328 5.94 -10.52 9.17
CA VAL A 328 5.21 -9.28 8.93
C VAL A 328 6.24 -8.18 8.69
N ILE A 329 6.20 -7.57 7.52
CA ILE A 329 7.04 -6.42 7.17
C ILE A 329 6.16 -5.19 7.24
N THR A 330 6.43 -4.28 8.17
CA THR A 330 5.67 -3.05 8.35
C THR A 330 6.46 -1.89 7.76
N LEU A 331 5.83 -1.15 6.86
CA LEU A 331 6.37 0.05 6.22
C LEU A 331 5.60 1.24 6.78
N GLU A 332 6.30 2.26 7.24
CA GLU A 332 5.69 3.49 7.72
C GLU A 332 6.38 4.70 7.10
N ASN A 333 5.61 5.63 6.52
CA ASN A 333 6.12 6.95 6.19
C ASN A 333 5.86 7.88 7.36
N ASP A 334 6.77 7.90 8.32
CA ASP A 334 6.75 8.79 9.47
C ASP A 334 7.29 10.20 9.13
N GLY A 335 7.72 10.41 7.89
CA GLY A 335 8.18 11.69 7.35
C GLY A 335 7.07 12.62 6.83
N GLY A 336 7.44 13.87 6.55
CA GLY A 336 6.50 14.92 6.15
C GLY A 336 6.15 15.00 4.67
N LYS A 337 6.53 14.01 3.85
CA LYS A 337 6.33 14.03 2.39
C LYS A 337 5.94 12.66 1.86
N THR A 338 5.03 12.63 0.89
CA THR A 338 4.62 11.40 0.19
C THR A 338 5.81 10.77 -0.54
N LEU A 339 5.99 9.46 -0.34
CA LEU A 339 7.03 8.66 -0.99
C LEU A 339 6.42 7.92 -2.17
N GLU A 340 6.93 8.13 -3.38
CA GLU A 340 6.41 7.55 -4.62
C GLU A 340 7.53 7.36 -5.68
N PRO A 341 7.77 6.13 -6.19
CA PRO A 341 7.22 4.85 -5.72
C PRO A 341 7.91 4.34 -4.44
N VAL A 342 7.32 3.35 -3.77
CA VAL A 342 7.99 2.61 -2.69
C VAL A 342 8.35 1.20 -3.15
N LEU A 343 9.63 0.87 -3.11
CA LEU A 343 10.19 -0.41 -3.54
C LEU A 343 10.68 -1.19 -2.33
N VAL A 344 10.29 -2.46 -2.21
CA VAL A 344 10.67 -3.32 -1.08
C VAL A 344 11.36 -4.56 -1.62
N ARG A 345 12.47 -4.94 -1.01
CA ARG A 345 13.19 -6.19 -1.29
C ARG A 345 13.43 -6.93 0.01
N ASP A 346 12.90 -8.14 0.09
CA ASP A 346 13.19 -9.10 1.15
C ASP A 346 14.18 -10.14 0.63
N ILE A 347 15.23 -10.39 1.42
CA ILE A 347 16.27 -11.37 1.14
C ILE A 347 16.04 -12.55 2.07
N PHE A 348 15.64 -13.68 1.49
CA PHE A 348 15.25 -14.86 2.24
C PHE A 348 16.43 -15.40 3.06
N PRO A 349 16.14 -16.00 4.23
CA PRO A 349 17.15 -16.74 4.96
C PRO A 349 17.67 -17.91 4.10
N PRO A 350 18.92 -18.35 4.31
CA PRO A 350 19.47 -19.50 3.58
C PRO A 350 18.54 -20.72 3.68
N GLY A 351 18.16 -21.32 2.55
CA GLY A 351 17.25 -22.49 2.52
C GLY A 351 15.75 -22.17 2.68
N GLY A 352 15.36 -20.89 2.82
CA GLY A 352 13.97 -20.49 2.81
C GLY A 352 13.33 -20.63 1.42
N VAL A 353 12.18 -21.31 1.36
CA VAL A 353 11.40 -21.51 0.13
C VAL A 353 10.12 -20.71 0.21
N PHE A 354 9.81 -19.90 -0.81
CA PHE A 354 8.59 -19.09 -0.85
C PHE A 354 7.32 -19.95 -0.80
N VAL A 355 6.35 -19.57 0.05
CA VAL A 355 5.04 -20.22 0.14
C VAL A 355 3.91 -19.29 -0.32
N ARG A 356 3.82 -18.09 0.26
CA ARG A 356 2.80 -17.09 -0.10
C ARG A 356 3.13 -15.68 0.39
N SER A 357 2.50 -14.68 -0.19
CA SER A 357 2.59 -13.26 0.17
C SER A 357 1.19 -12.60 0.17
N SER A 358 0.96 -11.58 1.01
CA SER A 358 -0.29 -10.81 1.00
C SER A 358 -0.40 -9.82 -0.17
N LEU A 359 0.74 -9.48 -0.78
CA LEU A 359 0.87 -8.54 -1.89
C LEU A 359 1.57 -9.19 -3.10
N LYS A 360 1.25 -8.72 -4.31
CA LYS A 360 1.90 -9.16 -5.54
C LYS A 360 3.40 -8.86 -5.50
N HIS A 361 4.19 -9.85 -5.87
CA HIS A 361 5.64 -9.82 -5.74
C HIS A 361 6.31 -10.33 -7.02
N THR A 362 7.61 -10.04 -7.14
CA THR A 362 8.50 -10.66 -8.13
C THR A 362 9.57 -11.44 -7.39
N LEU A 363 9.60 -12.77 -7.57
CA LEU A 363 10.64 -13.61 -6.98
C LEU A 363 12.00 -13.34 -7.65
N THR A 364 13.04 -13.29 -6.82
CA THR A 364 14.44 -13.26 -7.25
C THR A 364 15.10 -14.60 -6.92
N SER A 365 16.38 -14.76 -7.26
CA SER A 365 17.14 -15.95 -6.90
C SER A 365 17.35 -16.13 -5.39
N ASP A 366 17.17 -15.07 -4.61
CA ASP A 366 17.53 -14.98 -3.20
C ASP A 366 16.43 -14.34 -2.33
N GLY A 367 15.23 -14.10 -2.87
CA GLY A 367 14.24 -13.27 -2.19
C GLY A 367 13.00 -12.95 -3.00
N ALA A 368 12.32 -11.88 -2.58
CA ALA A 368 11.15 -11.32 -3.24
C ALA A 368 11.20 -9.78 -3.24
N ASN A 369 10.68 -9.20 -4.33
CA ASN A 369 10.53 -7.75 -4.47
C ASN A 369 9.04 -7.37 -4.55
N TRP A 370 8.67 -6.25 -3.94
CA TRP A 370 7.36 -5.63 -4.05
C TRP A 370 7.49 -4.18 -4.50
N SER A 371 6.46 -3.69 -5.17
CA SER A 371 6.34 -2.29 -5.58
C SER A 371 4.99 -1.74 -5.13
N LEU A 372 5.02 -0.69 -4.33
CA LEU A 372 3.86 0.09 -3.93
C LEU A 372 3.85 1.37 -4.76
N THR A 373 2.66 1.84 -5.11
CA THR A 373 2.49 3.10 -5.85
C THR A 373 3.03 4.28 -5.04
N HIS A 374 2.66 4.37 -3.77
CA HIS A 374 3.09 5.44 -2.89
C HIS A 374 2.90 5.04 -1.41
N LEU A 375 3.43 5.87 -0.51
CA LEU A 375 3.14 5.86 0.92
C LEU A 375 3.03 7.33 1.37
N SER A 376 1.83 7.80 1.72
CA SER A 376 1.61 9.18 2.17
C SER A 376 2.09 9.37 3.61
N PRO A 377 2.32 10.60 4.11
CA PRO A 377 2.73 10.83 5.49
C PRO A 377 1.78 10.14 6.50
N GLY A 378 2.32 9.49 7.52
CA GLY A 378 1.57 8.71 8.50
C GLY A 378 0.89 7.43 7.97
N ASP A 379 1.05 7.07 6.70
CA ASP A 379 0.58 5.78 6.21
C ASP A 379 1.46 4.64 6.74
N VAL A 380 0.80 3.62 7.27
CA VAL A 380 1.40 2.33 7.65
C VAL A 380 0.86 1.23 6.74
N ARG A 381 1.73 0.37 6.22
CA ARG A 381 1.37 -0.76 5.36
C ARG A 381 2.13 -2.02 5.75
N GLU A 382 1.44 -3.15 5.77
CA GLU A 382 2.01 -4.44 6.18
C GLU A 382 2.07 -5.42 5.00
N ILE A 383 3.18 -6.13 4.84
CA ILE A 383 3.34 -7.26 3.92
C ILE A 383 3.49 -8.53 4.77
N GLU A 384 2.57 -9.47 4.61
CA GLU A 384 2.71 -10.80 5.19
C GLU A 384 3.47 -11.69 4.21
N LEU A 385 4.55 -12.31 4.67
CA LEU A 385 5.37 -13.25 3.91
C LEU A 385 5.44 -14.58 4.66
N VAL A 386 5.22 -15.68 3.96
CA VAL A 386 5.38 -17.03 4.52
C VAL A 386 6.41 -17.80 3.72
N LEU A 387 7.40 -18.35 4.43
CA LEU A 387 8.46 -19.19 3.88
C LEU A 387 8.42 -20.58 4.53
N ASP A 388 8.69 -21.62 3.74
CA ASP A 388 8.98 -22.97 4.22
C ASP A 388 10.47 -23.05 4.54
N VAL A 389 10.79 -23.39 5.79
CA VAL A 389 12.15 -23.48 6.34
C VAL A 389 12.41 -24.86 6.94
N THR A 390 11.70 -25.89 6.47
CA THR A 390 11.80 -27.26 6.99
C THR A 390 13.22 -27.84 6.87
N GLU A 391 13.96 -27.47 5.83
CA GLU A 391 15.34 -27.93 5.60
C GLU A 391 16.39 -27.04 6.30
N TYR A 392 15.98 -26.03 7.06
CA TYR A 392 16.90 -25.13 7.72
C TYR A 392 17.57 -25.79 8.93
N GLY A 393 18.90 -25.89 8.89
CA GLY A 393 19.71 -26.53 9.93
C GLY A 393 20.38 -25.58 10.93
N GLY A 394 20.11 -24.27 10.85
CA GLY A 394 20.72 -23.26 11.73
C GLY A 394 20.06 -23.15 13.11
N GLU A 395 20.63 -22.32 13.97
CA GLU A 395 20.11 -22.06 15.33
C GLU A 395 19.03 -20.97 15.35
N GLU A 396 19.25 -19.90 14.57
CA GLU A 396 18.39 -18.72 14.48
C GLU A 396 18.12 -18.40 13.01
N LEU A 397 16.89 -18.04 12.66
CA LEU A 397 16.52 -17.68 11.30
C LEU A 397 16.64 -16.16 11.14
N VAL A 398 17.59 -15.71 10.33
CA VAL A 398 17.80 -14.28 10.04
C VAL A 398 17.25 -13.95 8.65
N ASN A 399 16.19 -13.15 8.60
CA ASN A 399 15.59 -12.67 7.36
C ASN A 399 15.65 -11.15 7.30
N ARG A 400 15.99 -10.61 6.13
CA ARG A 400 16.39 -9.21 5.96
C ARG A 400 15.51 -8.52 4.93
N VAL A 401 15.18 -7.27 5.19
CA VAL A 401 14.39 -6.44 4.28
C VAL A 401 15.05 -5.08 4.11
N VAL A 402 14.96 -4.56 2.89
CA VAL A 402 15.28 -3.17 2.57
C VAL A 402 14.13 -2.57 1.78
N ALA A 403 13.77 -1.33 2.10
CA ALA A 403 12.80 -0.55 1.37
C ALA A 403 13.40 0.79 0.93
N PHE A 404 12.93 1.28 -0.22
CA PHE A 404 13.32 2.55 -0.81
C PHE A 404 12.07 3.35 -1.14
N GLY A 405 11.99 4.60 -0.69
CA GLY A 405 10.93 5.54 -1.03
C GLY A 405 11.45 6.62 -1.97
N GLY A 406 10.84 6.76 -3.14
CA GLY A 406 11.17 7.81 -4.10
C GLY A 406 10.61 9.16 -3.65
N ILE A 407 11.38 10.23 -3.81
CA ILE A 407 10.92 11.59 -3.53
C ILE A 407 11.70 12.62 -4.36
N ASP A 408 11.00 13.41 -5.18
CA ASP A 408 11.58 14.50 -5.99
C ASP A 408 12.85 14.12 -6.79
N GLY A 409 12.91 12.88 -7.30
CA GLY A 409 14.06 12.33 -8.03
C GLY A 409 15.23 11.85 -7.15
N SER A 410 15.06 11.88 -5.83
CA SER A 410 15.95 11.28 -4.83
C SER A 410 15.28 10.06 -4.15
N TRP A 411 15.99 9.41 -3.24
CA TRP A 411 15.51 8.23 -2.53
C TRP A 411 15.83 8.31 -1.04
N VAL A 412 14.85 7.97 -0.21
CA VAL A 412 15.08 7.55 1.18
C VAL A 412 15.13 6.04 1.21
N SER A 413 15.83 5.49 2.19
CA SER A 413 15.93 4.04 2.36
C SER A 413 15.85 3.68 3.82
N ALA A 414 15.20 2.56 4.11
CA ALA A 414 15.25 1.93 5.41
C ALA A 414 15.46 0.44 5.25
N ALA A 415 16.05 -0.16 6.28
CA ALA A 415 16.37 -1.57 6.30
C ALA A 415 16.06 -2.12 7.68
N ASN A 416 15.71 -3.40 7.74
CA ASN A 416 15.53 -4.11 8.99
C ASN A 416 15.77 -5.61 8.80
N PHE A 417 15.86 -6.35 9.89
CA PHE A 417 15.93 -7.80 9.88
C PHE A 417 15.14 -8.36 11.06
N SER A 418 14.56 -9.54 10.85
CA SER A 418 14.02 -10.35 11.92
C SER A 418 14.98 -11.49 12.19
N ALA A 419 15.22 -11.78 13.47
CA ALA A 419 16.00 -12.91 13.92
C ALA A 419 15.14 -13.75 14.87
N VAL A 420 14.87 -15.01 14.50
CA VAL A 420 13.95 -15.89 15.24
C VAL A 420 14.66 -17.18 15.63
N GLU A 421 14.73 -17.47 16.92
CA GLU A 421 15.33 -18.72 17.39
C GLU A 421 14.50 -19.93 16.95
N ILE A 422 15.17 -20.89 16.30
CA ILE A 422 14.58 -22.20 15.95
C ILE A 422 15.06 -23.25 16.96
N ASN A 423 16.27 -23.13 17.48
CA ASN A 423 16.88 -24.08 18.41
C ASN A 423 17.45 -23.40 19.67
N TRP A 424 17.13 -23.95 20.85
CA TRP A 424 17.34 -23.33 22.17
C TRP A 424 18.79 -23.31 22.71
N LEU A 425 19.79 -23.78 21.95
CA LEU A 425 21.17 -23.93 22.43
C LEU A 425 22.12 -22.96 21.71
N SER A 426 21.95 -21.65 21.94
CA SER A 426 22.90 -20.64 21.45
C SER A 426 24.19 -20.62 22.30
N CYS A 427 25.34 -20.76 21.65
CA CYS A 427 26.65 -20.42 22.23
C CYS A 427 27.21 -19.20 21.49
N SER A 428 27.39 -18.07 22.19
CA SER A 428 27.97 -16.87 21.59
C SER A 428 29.44 -17.09 21.17
N SER A 429 29.77 -16.71 19.94
CA SER A 429 31.17 -16.66 19.48
C SER A 429 31.82 -15.33 19.90
N PRO A 430 33.10 -15.31 20.33
CA PRO A 430 33.76 -14.07 20.69
C PRO A 430 33.96 -13.13 19.50
N GLY A 431 33.54 -11.86 19.67
CA GLY A 431 34.01 -10.64 18.99
C GLY A 431 34.29 -10.71 17.49
N ALA A 432 33.24 -10.76 16.67
CA ALA A 432 33.34 -10.62 15.20
C ALA A 432 33.02 -9.20 14.69
N VAL A 433 32.67 -8.26 15.57
CA VAL A 433 32.31 -6.88 15.22
C VAL A 433 33.14 -5.87 16.01
N PHE A 434 33.62 -4.83 15.33
CA PHE A 434 34.31 -3.69 15.92
C PHE A 434 33.46 -2.42 15.76
N ILE A 435 33.47 -1.54 16.77
CA ILE A 435 32.81 -0.24 16.71
C ILE A 435 33.73 0.88 17.23
N SER A 436 33.77 1.99 16.51
CA SER A 436 34.40 3.26 16.92
C SER A 436 33.36 4.39 16.95
N LYS A 437 33.62 5.44 17.75
CA LYS A 437 32.75 6.62 17.85
C LYS A 437 33.55 7.89 18.11
N ALA A 438 33.28 8.94 17.34
CA ALA A 438 33.83 10.29 17.49
C ALA A 438 32.72 11.34 17.51
N GLY A 439 32.97 12.49 18.12
CA GLY A 439 32.03 13.62 18.15
C GLY A 439 32.78 14.94 18.15
N GLU A 440 32.31 15.90 17.36
CA GLU A 440 32.95 17.22 17.17
C GLU A 440 31.87 18.31 17.16
N VAL A 441 32.14 19.47 17.76
CA VAL A 441 31.22 20.63 17.73
C VAL A 441 31.34 21.33 16.38
N ASP A 442 30.22 21.72 15.80
CA ASP A 442 30.16 22.46 14.53
C ASP A 442 30.75 23.87 14.72
N GLU A 443 31.78 24.20 13.94
CA GLU A 443 32.46 25.50 14.01
C GLU A 443 31.57 26.67 13.59
N ALA A 444 30.56 26.43 12.74
CA ALA A 444 29.64 27.46 12.26
C ALA A 444 28.46 27.66 13.22
N VAL A 445 28.05 26.62 13.94
CA VAL A 445 26.92 26.63 14.86
C VAL A 445 27.33 25.95 16.18
N GLY A 446 27.83 26.75 17.12
CA GLY A 446 28.49 26.26 18.35
C GLY A 446 27.64 25.42 19.31
N ASN A 447 26.33 25.25 19.06
CA ASN A 447 25.45 24.33 19.80
C ASN A 447 25.06 23.07 18.99
N HIS A 448 25.63 22.86 17.81
CA HIS A 448 25.45 21.63 17.03
C HIS A 448 26.67 20.72 17.19
N VAL A 449 26.44 19.42 17.33
CA VAL A 449 27.47 18.40 17.48
C VAL A 449 27.30 17.36 16.38
N LEU A 450 28.38 17.10 15.64
CA LEU A 450 28.45 16.05 14.62
C LEU A 450 29.09 14.80 15.22
N TYR A 451 28.36 13.69 15.24
CA TYR A 451 28.84 12.38 15.66
C TYR A 451 29.14 11.48 14.45
N SER A 452 30.20 10.68 14.56
CA SER A 452 30.57 9.65 13.57
C SER A 452 30.77 8.31 14.27
N LEU A 453 30.10 7.27 13.78
CA LEU A 453 30.20 5.88 14.21
C LEU A 453 30.77 5.04 13.07
N GLU A 454 31.74 4.17 13.34
CA GLU A 454 32.22 3.18 12.37
C GLU A 454 31.97 1.78 12.91
N VAL A 455 31.36 0.90 12.11
CA VAL A 455 31.08 -0.50 12.45
C VAL A 455 31.76 -1.41 11.43
N GLU A 456 32.63 -2.30 11.88
CA GLU A 456 33.43 -3.19 11.03
C GLU A 456 33.15 -4.67 11.33
N ASN A 457 32.98 -5.48 10.29
CA ASN A 457 32.93 -6.93 10.39
C ASN A 457 34.35 -7.54 10.31
N LEU A 458 34.86 -8.01 11.44
CA LEU A 458 36.16 -8.68 11.57
C LEU A 458 36.10 -10.20 11.30
N GLY A 459 34.90 -10.74 11.11
CA GLY A 459 34.67 -12.16 10.83
C GLY A 459 34.88 -12.55 9.36
N ASP A 460 34.72 -13.85 9.08
CA ASP A 460 34.83 -14.47 7.75
C ASP A 460 33.48 -14.70 7.06
N ARG A 461 32.37 -14.37 7.73
CA ARG A 461 30.99 -14.53 7.27
C ARG A 461 30.23 -13.21 7.35
N PRO A 462 29.18 -13.02 6.52
CA PRO A 462 28.38 -11.79 6.53
C PRO A 462 27.56 -11.65 7.83
N LEU A 463 27.39 -10.39 8.27
CA LEU A 463 26.67 -10.01 9.48
C LEU A 463 25.46 -9.12 9.19
N VAL A 464 24.50 -9.15 10.11
CA VAL A 464 23.54 -8.08 10.36
C VAL A 464 23.84 -7.45 11.73
N ALA A 465 23.53 -6.18 11.91
CA ALA A 465 23.74 -5.49 13.18
C ALA A 465 22.68 -4.43 13.47
N THR A 466 22.26 -4.35 14.72
CA THR A 466 21.47 -3.24 15.26
C THR A 466 22.41 -2.34 16.05
N VAL A 467 22.53 -1.09 15.63
CA VAL A 467 23.30 -0.04 16.30
C VAL A 467 22.32 0.83 17.08
N THR A 468 22.53 1.03 18.37
CA THR A 468 21.71 1.89 19.23
C THR A 468 22.57 2.95 19.87
N ASP A 469 22.03 4.17 19.97
CA ASP A 469 22.74 5.31 20.51
C ASP A 469 21.80 6.20 21.31
N ARG A 470 22.04 6.27 22.62
CA ARG A 470 21.23 7.09 23.52
C ARG A 470 21.82 8.48 23.60
N LEU A 471 21.12 9.45 23.01
CA LEU A 471 21.46 10.85 23.14
C LEU A 471 21.42 11.25 24.63
N PRO A 472 22.44 11.98 25.12
CA PRO A 472 22.43 12.53 26.47
C PRO A 472 21.24 13.48 26.67
N ASP A 473 20.79 13.60 27.92
CA ASP A 473 19.80 14.61 28.28
C ASP A 473 20.27 16.00 27.83
N GLY A 474 19.40 16.72 27.13
CA GLY A 474 19.72 18.02 26.56
C GLY A 474 20.27 18.01 25.15
N MET A 475 20.34 16.85 24.51
CA MET A 475 20.57 16.76 23.08
C MET A 475 19.30 16.38 22.32
N ARG A 476 19.18 16.85 21.08
CA ARG A 476 18.09 16.52 20.15
C ARG A 476 18.66 16.18 18.79
N LEU A 477 18.24 15.07 18.20
CA LEU A 477 18.64 14.69 16.84
C LEU A 477 18.23 15.77 15.82
N ILE A 478 19.15 16.13 14.93
CA ILE A 478 18.92 17.04 13.80
C ILE A 478 18.77 16.23 12.51
N SER A 479 19.74 15.37 12.22
CA SER A 479 19.82 14.60 10.97
C SER A 479 20.72 13.39 11.13
N SER A 480 20.61 12.40 10.23
CA SER A 480 21.46 11.21 10.19
C SER A 480 21.68 10.73 8.76
N SER A 481 22.87 10.18 8.49
CA SER A 481 23.22 9.48 7.26
C SER A 481 24.06 8.22 7.60
N PRO A 482 23.60 7.00 7.32
CA PRO A 482 22.29 6.65 6.73
C PRO A 482 21.12 7.08 7.64
N ALA A 483 19.90 7.05 7.08
CA ALA A 483 18.68 7.29 7.85
C ALA A 483 18.60 6.31 9.03
N PHE A 484 18.09 6.79 10.17
CA PHE A 484 17.85 5.94 11.33
C PHE A 484 16.63 5.05 11.08
N ALA A 485 16.56 3.91 11.75
CA ALA A 485 15.40 3.04 11.72
C ALA A 485 14.30 3.53 12.68
N SER A 486 14.68 4.04 13.85
CA SER A 486 13.75 4.64 14.81
C SER A 486 14.44 5.69 15.68
N TYR A 487 13.66 6.64 16.19
CA TYR A 487 14.11 7.63 17.17
C TYR A 487 13.02 7.84 18.23
N GLU A 488 13.16 7.15 19.35
CA GLU A 488 12.18 7.14 20.45
C GLU A 488 12.88 7.38 21.78
N ASP A 489 12.30 8.22 22.63
CA ASP A 489 12.81 8.52 23.99
C ASP A 489 14.31 8.89 24.04
N GLY A 490 14.82 9.56 22.99
CA GLY A 490 16.22 9.95 22.87
C GLY A 490 17.17 8.83 22.44
N VAL A 491 16.66 7.67 22.05
CA VAL A 491 17.45 6.54 21.53
C VAL A 491 17.31 6.49 20.02
N ILE A 492 18.44 6.58 19.32
CA ILE A 492 18.52 6.45 17.87
C ILE A 492 18.92 5.01 17.56
N THR A 493 18.20 4.35 16.65
CA THR A 493 18.48 2.98 16.22
C THR A 493 18.80 2.95 14.73
N TRP A 494 19.83 2.21 14.32
CA TRP A 494 20.12 1.90 12.92
C TRP A 494 20.20 0.39 12.73
N ASN A 495 19.70 -0.10 11.60
CA ASN A 495 19.77 -1.51 11.24
C ASN A 495 20.64 -1.70 10.00
N LEU A 496 21.77 -2.38 10.19
CA LEU A 496 22.70 -2.75 9.14
C LEU A 496 22.41 -4.20 8.72
N ILE A 497 21.90 -4.39 7.51
CA ILE A 497 21.44 -5.71 7.06
C ILE A 497 22.47 -6.47 6.19
N ASP A 498 23.57 -5.82 5.81
CA ASP A 498 24.59 -6.45 4.96
C ASP A 498 26.01 -5.92 5.25
N LEU A 499 26.65 -6.56 6.22
CA LEU A 499 28.05 -6.35 6.59
C LEU A 499 28.88 -7.53 6.10
N ALA A 500 29.40 -7.45 4.87
CA ALA A 500 30.33 -8.44 4.33
C ALA A 500 31.64 -8.52 5.14
N PRO A 501 32.39 -9.63 5.08
CA PRO A 501 33.70 -9.75 5.74
C PRO A 501 34.65 -8.60 5.39
N GLY A 502 35.18 -7.91 6.40
CA GLY A 502 36.06 -6.74 6.24
C GLY A 502 35.37 -5.44 5.80
N LYS A 503 34.04 -5.41 5.70
CA LYS A 503 33.28 -4.21 5.36
C LYS A 503 33.18 -3.29 6.59
N VAL A 504 33.37 -1.99 6.36
CA VAL A 504 33.15 -0.92 7.34
C VAL A 504 31.94 -0.11 6.91
N GLU A 505 30.98 0.08 7.81
CA GLU A 505 29.84 0.98 7.65
C GLU A 505 30.03 2.20 8.55
N THR A 506 29.81 3.39 8.00
CA THR A 506 29.94 4.66 8.74
C THR A 506 28.59 5.34 8.86
N VAL A 507 28.20 5.69 10.09
CA VAL A 507 27.01 6.49 10.40
C VAL A 507 27.44 7.86 10.88
N VAL A 508 26.94 8.92 10.25
CA VAL A 508 27.18 10.31 10.63
C VAL A 508 25.84 10.96 10.98
N TYR A 509 25.73 11.55 12.16
CA TYR A 509 24.49 12.22 12.60
C TYR A 509 24.77 13.50 13.37
N GLY A 510 23.89 14.49 13.21
CA GLY A 510 23.96 15.78 13.88
C GLY A 510 23.00 15.84 15.07
N ALA A 511 23.44 16.40 16.20
CA ALA A 511 22.63 16.64 17.38
C ALA A 511 22.73 18.10 17.84
N GLU A 512 21.62 18.70 18.24
CA GLU A 512 21.55 20.04 18.83
C GLU A 512 21.63 19.92 20.36
N ALA A 513 22.61 20.59 20.96
CA ALA A 513 22.67 20.79 22.39
C ALA A 513 21.72 21.93 22.80
N LEU A 514 20.88 21.68 23.80
CA LEU A 514 19.92 22.63 24.36
C LEU A 514 20.54 23.51 25.47
N TRP A 515 21.73 23.16 25.96
CA TRP A 515 22.53 23.92 26.91
C TRP A 515 24.02 23.59 26.74
N SER A 516 24.88 24.47 27.24
CA SER A 516 26.34 24.26 27.25
C SER A 516 26.76 23.16 28.23
N GLY A 517 27.98 22.63 28.07
CA GLY A 517 28.60 21.70 29.00
C GLY A 517 29.13 20.42 28.36
N ARG A 518 29.55 19.48 29.23
CA ARG A 518 30.17 18.23 28.84
C ARG A 518 29.13 17.13 28.66
N PHE A 519 29.06 16.57 27.45
CA PHE A 519 28.16 15.49 27.07
C PHE A 519 28.92 14.18 26.84
N VAL A 520 28.41 13.08 27.39
CA VAL A 520 28.97 11.73 27.22
C VAL A 520 27.94 10.86 26.53
N ASN A 521 28.28 10.39 25.34
CA ASN A 521 27.33 9.70 24.48
C ASN A 521 27.88 8.30 24.12
N ILE A 522 27.03 7.28 24.26
CA ILE A 522 27.42 5.87 24.22
C ILE A 522 26.56 5.16 23.16
N ALA A 523 27.23 4.46 22.25
CA ALA A 523 26.60 3.60 21.26
C ALA A 523 26.89 2.12 21.54
N GLU A 524 25.94 1.25 21.20
CA GLU A 524 26.00 -0.20 21.32
C GLU A 524 25.63 -0.88 20.00
N VAL A 525 26.35 -1.94 19.64
CA VAL A 525 26.14 -2.74 18.43
C VAL A 525 25.84 -4.17 18.84
N ALA A 526 24.65 -4.65 18.50
CA ALA A 526 24.27 -6.06 18.61
C ALA A 526 24.30 -6.69 17.21
N ALA A 527 25.24 -7.60 16.95
CA ALA A 527 25.43 -8.24 15.65
C ALA A 527 25.04 -9.72 15.65
N ARG A 528 24.66 -10.25 14.48
CA ARG A 528 24.34 -11.67 14.26
C ARG A 528 24.86 -12.12 12.89
N TYR A 529 25.26 -13.37 12.76
CA TYR A 529 25.57 -13.93 11.45
C TYR A 529 24.29 -14.18 10.67
N VAL A 530 24.34 -14.00 9.35
CA VAL A 530 23.19 -14.26 8.44
C VAL A 530 22.75 -15.74 8.47
N ASP A 531 23.63 -16.64 8.90
CA ASP A 531 23.35 -18.07 9.07
C ASP A 531 22.75 -18.44 10.44
N GLY A 532 22.48 -17.46 11.30
CA GLY A 532 21.83 -17.69 12.59
C GLY A 532 22.76 -17.85 13.78
N SER A 533 24.08 -17.75 13.60
CA SER A 533 25.02 -17.83 14.73
C SER A 533 25.04 -16.50 15.51
N SER A 534 25.01 -16.54 16.85
CA SER A 534 24.97 -15.35 17.71
C SER A 534 26.36 -14.78 18.07
N ILE A 535 26.43 -13.45 18.30
CA ILE A 535 27.66 -12.70 18.60
C ILE A 535 27.42 -11.79 19.81
N GLU A 536 28.44 -11.62 20.65
CA GLU A 536 28.39 -10.67 21.78
C GLU A 536 28.31 -9.20 21.31
N PRO A 537 27.51 -8.35 21.99
CA PRO A 537 27.43 -6.91 21.67
C PRO A 537 28.75 -6.16 21.91
N ALA A 538 29.00 -5.13 21.10
CA ALA A 538 30.14 -4.22 21.23
C ALA A 538 29.67 -2.79 21.58
N ARG A 539 30.52 -1.97 22.23
CA ARG A 539 30.17 -0.61 22.67
C ARG A 539 31.27 0.40 22.38
N ALA A 540 30.88 1.62 22.01
CA ALA A 540 31.78 2.76 21.84
C ALA A 540 31.26 4.00 22.57
N ARG A 541 32.17 4.89 23.00
CA ARG A 541 31.84 6.13 23.72
C ARG A 541 32.52 7.32 23.06
N SER A 542 31.84 8.46 23.08
CA SER A 542 32.39 9.76 22.70
C SER A 542 32.06 10.80 23.79
N VAL A 543 32.92 11.82 23.89
CA VAL A 543 32.78 12.93 24.84
C VAL A 543 32.96 14.23 24.07
N VAL A 544 32.03 15.17 24.23
CA VAL A 544 32.06 16.48 23.58
C VAL A 544 31.80 17.56 24.63
N GLU A 545 32.45 18.71 24.47
CA GLU A 545 32.23 19.90 25.30
C GLU A 545 31.66 21.01 24.43
N VAL A 546 30.49 21.52 24.83
CA VAL A 546 29.77 22.59 24.14
C VAL A 546 29.92 23.87 24.95
N ASP A 547 30.42 24.93 24.32
CA ASP A 547 30.60 26.24 24.94
C ASP A 547 29.25 26.96 25.16
N GLU A 548 29.26 28.06 25.92
CA GLU A 548 28.07 28.88 26.15
C GLU A 548 27.55 29.51 24.85
N PHE A 549 26.22 29.54 24.68
CA PHE A 549 25.58 30.09 23.48
C PHE A 549 24.31 30.90 23.77
N GLU A 550 23.91 31.77 22.83
CA GLU A 550 22.68 32.54 22.98
C GLU A 550 21.43 31.65 22.84
N GLY A 551 20.50 31.74 23.79
CA GLY A 551 19.23 31.00 23.74
C GLY A 551 19.23 29.66 24.48
N GLU A 552 20.24 29.39 25.31
CA GLU A 552 20.29 28.20 26.17
C GLU A 552 19.00 27.99 26.95
N ARG A 553 18.52 26.74 26.98
CA ARG A 553 17.42 26.34 27.85
C ARG A 553 17.93 26.11 29.27
N PRO A 554 17.17 26.50 30.31
CA PRO A 554 17.55 26.20 31.68
C PRO A 554 17.64 24.68 31.88
N ARG A 555 18.77 24.20 32.40
CA ARG A 555 18.97 22.76 32.59
C ARG A 555 17.93 22.20 33.58
N PRO A 556 17.39 21.00 33.34
CA PRO A 556 16.53 20.33 34.30
C PRO A 556 17.31 19.99 35.58
N GLY A 557 16.77 20.34 36.75
CA GLY A 557 17.36 19.99 38.06
C GLY A 557 18.08 21.15 38.76
N TRP A 558 18.51 20.92 39.99
CA TRP A 558 19.23 21.91 40.78
C TRP A 558 20.67 22.03 40.28
N GLN A 559 21.07 23.24 39.91
CA GLN A 559 22.47 23.57 39.67
C GLN A 559 23.04 24.30 40.90
N PRO A 560 24.27 23.97 41.34
CA PRO A 560 24.93 24.78 42.34
C PRO A 560 25.10 26.21 41.81
N PRO A 561 24.84 27.24 42.63
CA PRO A 561 25.10 28.62 42.24
C PRO A 561 26.54 28.77 41.76
N ALA A 562 26.76 29.56 40.72
CA ALA A 562 28.10 29.95 40.28
C ALA A 562 28.82 30.66 41.45
N TRP A 563 29.63 29.93 42.21
CA TRP A 563 30.31 30.45 43.40
C TRP A 563 31.52 31.35 43.08
N GLY A 564 31.77 31.66 41.80
CA GLY A 564 32.87 32.54 41.40
C GLY A 564 34.24 32.03 41.84
N LEU A 565 34.42 30.71 41.94
CA LEU A 565 35.75 30.13 42.06
C LEU A 565 36.34 30.12 40.66
N GLY A 566 37.10 31.17 40.32
CA GLY A 566 37.75 31.34 39.03
C GLY A 566 38.62 30.15 38.64
N GLU A 567 39.08 30.16 37.38
CA GLU A 567 40.00 29.15 36.86
C GLU A 567 41.26 29.06 37.73
N ALA A 568 41.87 27.87 37.78
CA ALA A 568 43.02 27.59 38.64
C ALA A 568 44.22 28.53 38.41
N GLU A 569 44.32 29.15 37.23
CA GLU A 569 45.33 30.17 36.91
C GLU A 569 45.13 31.51 37.65
N GLU A 570 43.92 31.84 38.12
CA GLU A 570 43.68 33.04 38.96
C GLU A 570 43.96 32.79 40.46
N ILE A 571 44.04 31.53 40.88
CA ILE A 571 44.25 31.16 42.29
C ILE A 571 45.74 30.93 42.61
N TRP A 572 46.58 30.64 41.60
CA TRP A 572 48.00 30.35 41.78
C TRP A 572 48.92 31.05 40.76
N GLY A 573 48.91 32.39 40.76
CA GLY A 573 50.01 33.17 40.19
C GLY A 573 51.35 32.93 40.89
#